data_AF-A0A7R9WU15-F1
#
_entry.id   AF-A0A7R9WU15-F1
#
_cell.length_a   1.000
_cell.length_b   1.000
_cell.length_c   1.000
_cell.angle_alpha   90.00
_cell.angle_beta   90.00
_cell.angle_gamma   90.00
#
_symmetry.space_group_name_H-M   'P 1'
#
loop_
_entity.id
_entity.type
_entity.pdbx_description
1 polymer ?
#
loop_
_entity_poly.entity_id
_entity_poly.type
_entity_poly.pdbx_seq_one_letter_code
_entity_poly.pdbx_strand_id
1 'polypeptide(L)'
;MKGLEIKDCLDDLKHYAGNNKSINLKRRQVDDLCVELIESLASIVEFDGLETTQDPSPRSSLTMTMYNDDKATFVTRMLSERVAPTITSIVKQYSAEAQATSQQYVLDYYVSEMPPNKRPVVVVASGEA
;
A
#
# COMPACT_ATOMS: atom_id res chain seq x y z
N MET A 1 12.82 -4.77 -12.70
CA MET A 1 12.41 -5.07 -11.31
C MET A 1 10.98 -5.56 -11.37
N LYS A 2 10.67 -6.76 -10.85
CA LYS A 2 9.29 -7.17 -10.61
C LYS A 2 8.81 -6.40 -9.38
N GLY A 3 7.80 -5.56 -9.53
CA GLY A 3 7.21 -4.86 -8.39
C GLY A 3 6.46 -5.85 -7.49
N LEU A 4 6.21 -5.45 -6.24
CA LEU A 4 5.26 -6.16 -5.38
C LEU A 4 3.86 -6.06 -6.01
N GLU A 5 3.31 -7.18 -6.44
CA GLU A 5 1.94 -7.23 -6.96
C GLU A 5 0.98 -7.22 -5.77
N ILE A 6 0.40 -6.05 -5.49
CA ILE A 6 -0.50 -5.83 -4.34
C ILE A 6 -1.59 -6.90 -4.29
N LYS A 7 -2.16 -7.27 -5.43
CA LYS A 7 -3.20 -8.29 -5.52
C LYS A 7 -2.76 -9.63 -4.93
N ASP A 8 -1.58 -10.11 -5.31
CA ASP A 8 -1.03 -11.37 -4.81
C ASP A 8 -0.73 -11.28 -3.31
N CYS A 9 -0.23 -10.12 -2.85
CA CYS A 9 -0.03 -9.86 -1.42
C CYS A 9 -1.35 -9.92 -0.63
N LEU A 10 -2.46 -9.42 -1.19
CA LEU A 10 -3.78 -9.50 -0.53
C LEU A 10 -4.27 -10.95 -0.43
N ASP A 11 -4.01 -11.77 -1.44
CA ASP A 11 -4.40 -13.18 -1.40
C ASP A 11 -3.56 -13.99 -0.40
N ASP A 12 -2.26 -13.69 -0.30
CA ASP A 12 -1.38 -14.25 0.74
C ASP A 12 -1.86 -13.86 2.14
N LEU A 13 -2.22 -12.58 2.37
CA LEU A 13 -2.74 -12.11 3.65
C LEU A 13 -3.95 -12.94 4.10
N LYS A 14 -4.91 -13.18 3.19
CA LYS A 14 -6.10 -14.00 3.47
C LYS A 14 -5.74 -15.44 3.78
N HIS A 15 -4.78 -16.01 3.04
CA HIS A 15 -4.29 -17.37 3.26
C HIS A 15 -3.69 -17.53 4.67
N TYR A 16 -2.78 -16.63 5.04
CA TYR A 16 -2.11 -16.65 6.35
C TYR A 16 -3.04 -16.27 7.50
N ALA A 17 -4.08 -15.47 7.25
CA ALA A 17 -5.15 -15.22 8.23
C ALA A 17 -5.99 -16.48 8.53
N GLY A 18 -6.15 -17.39 7.56
CA GLY A 18 -6.96 -18.60 7.67
C GLY A 18 -6.23 -19.85 8.21
N ASN A 19 -4.90 -19.88 8.20
CA ASN A 19 -4.12 -21.08 8.58
C ASN A 19 -3.83 -21.22 10.08
N ASN A 20 -4.12 -20.21 10.90
CA ASN A 20 -4.09 -20.37 12.35
C ASN A 20 -5.36 -21.11 12.78
N LYS A 21 -5.20 -22.29 13.40
CA LYS A 21 -6.29 -23.24 13.77
C LYS A 21 -7.40 -22.68 14.67
N SER A 22 -7.33 -21.40 15.04
CA SER A 22 -8.40 -20.68 15.69
C SER A 22 -8.75 -19.44 14.84
N ILE A 23 -10.02 -19.40 14.40
CA ILE A 23 -10.81 -18.21 14.01
C ILE A 23 -11.07 -18.02 12.50
N ASN A 24 -12.17 -18.60 12.00
CA ASN A 24 -12.83 -18.23 10.73
C ASN A 24 -13.23 -16.74 10.65
N LEU A 25 -13.46 -16.07 11.79
CA LEU A 25 -13.79 -14.63 11.82
C LEU A 25 -12.64 -13.74 11.35
N LYS A 26 -11.38 -14.12 11.58
CA LYS A 26 -10.21 -13.31 11.23
C LYS A 26 -10.01 -13.25 9.73
N ARG A 27 -10.19 -14.38 9.05
CA ARG A 27 -10.16 -14.43 7.58
C ARG A 27 -11.22 -13.53 6.97
N ARG A 28 -12.47 -13.61 7.46
CA ARG A 28 -13.56 -12.77 6.98
C ARG A 28 -13.29 -11.28 7.22
N GLN A 29 -12.79 -10.92 8.40
CA GLN A 29 -12.40 -9.54 8.70
C GLN A 29 -11.29 -9.03 7.77
N VAL A 30 -10.29 -9.87 7.47
CA VAL A 30 -9.24 -9.53 6.51
C VAL A 30 -9.81 -9.40 5.10
N ASP A 31 -10.72 -10.29 4.68
CA ASP A 31 -11.40 -10.20 3.38
C ASP A 31 -12.15 -8.87 3.23
N ASP A 32 -12.95 -8.49 4.24
CA ASP A 32 -13.72 -7.25 4.24
C ASP A 32 -12.78 -6.01 4.15
N LEU A 33 -11.68 -6.02 4.92
CA LEU A 33 -10.69 -4.94 4.89
C LEU A 33 -9.92 -4.90 3.56
N CYS A 34 -9.65 -6.04 2.92
CA CYS A 34 -9.03 -6.09 1.59
C CYS A 34 -9.95 -5.48 0.53
N VAL A 35 -11.26 -5.74 0.60
CA VAL A 35 -12.24 -5.11 -0.29
C VAL A 35 -12.26 -3.60 -0.09
N GLU A 36 -12.33 -3.12 1.16
CA GLU A 36 -12.32 -1.69 1.47
C GLU A 36 -11.04 -1.00 0.96
N LEU A 37 -9.89 -1.67 1.08
CA LEU A 37 -8.61 -1.16 0.56
C LEU A 37 -8.64 -1.03 -0.96
N ILE A 38 -9.14 -2.05 -1.67
CA ILE A 38 -9.27 -2.04 -3.13
C ILE A 38 -10.21 -0.92 -3.56
N GLU A 39 -11.37 -0.76 -2.93
CA GLU A 39 -12.34 0.29 -3.24
C GLU A 39 -11.76 1.69 -2.99
N SER A 40 -11.02 1.87 -1.90
CA SER A 40 -10.36 3.14 -1.59
C SER A 40 -9.30 3.49 -2.64
N LEU A 41 -8.49 2.52 -3.06
CA LEU A 41 -7.50 2.72 -4.13
C LEU A 41 -8.17 2.94 -5.49
N ALA A 42 -9.24 2.21 -5.80
CA ALA A 42 -10.02 2.40 -7.03
C ALA A 42 -10.62 3.80 -7.10
N SER A 43 -11.14 4.33 -5.99
CA SER A 43 -11.70 5.69 -5.95
C SER A 43 -10.66 6.79 -6.24
N ILE A 44 -9.38 6.55 -5.90
CA ILE A 44 -8.28 7.45 -6.27
C ILE A 44 -8.07 7.44 -7.79
N VAL A 45 -8.09 6.25 -8.40
CA VAL A 45 -7.93 6.08 -9.86
C VAL A 45 -9.14 6.62 -10.62
N GLU A 46 -10.37 6.37 -10.13
CA GLU A 46 -11.60 6.87 -10.75
C GLU A 46 -11.71 8.39 -10.69
N PHE A 47 -11.31 9.00 -9.57
CA PHE A 47 -11.26 10.45 -9.45
C PHE A 47 -10.28 11.09 -10.45
N ASP A 48 -9.17 10.40 -10.75
CA ASP A 48 -8.24 10.82 -11.80
C ASP A 48 -8.87 10.70 -13.20
N GLY A 49 -9.71 9.69 -13.43
CA GLY A 49 -10.41 9.44 -14.70
C GLY A 49 -11.66 10.29 -14.97
N LEU A 50 -12.18 11.05 -13.99
CA LEU A 50 -13.41 11.84 -14.19
C LEU A 50 -13.19 13.11 -15.03
N GLU A 51 -11.98 13.66 -15.07
CA GLU A 51 -11.64 14.82 -15.92
C GLU A 51 -11.34 14.45 -17.39
N THR A 52 -11.13 13.17 -17.70
CA THR A 52 -10.82 12.72 -19.07
C THR A 52 -12.07 12.50 -19.94
N THR A 53 -13.27 12.83 -19.46
CA THR A 53 -14.52 12.68 -20.24
C THR A 53 -14.64 13.62 -21.45
N GLN A 54 -13.65 14.49 -21.71
CA GLN A 54 -13.54 15.26 -22.95
C GLN A 54 -12.60 14.67 -24.02
N ASP A 55 -11.90 13.55 -23.77
CA ASP A 55 -11.04 12.89 -24.77
C ASP A 55 -11.29 11.36 -24.82
N PRO A 56 -11.73 10.79 -25.96
CA PRO A 56 -12.05 9.36 -26.09
C PRO A 56 -10.82 8.41 -26.11
N SER A 57 -9.64 8.87 -25.73
CA SER A 57 -8.42 8.05 -25.71
C SER A 57 -8.28 7.24 -24.40
N PRO A 58 -8.06 5.91 -24.45
CA PRO A 58 -8.07 5.02 -23.28
C PRO A 58 -6.78 5.08 -22.44
N ARG A 59 -6.08 6.22 -22.42
CA ARG A 59 -4.82 6.36 -21.69
C ARG A 59 -5.06 7.10 -20.39
N SER A 60 -5.23 6.32 -19.31
CA SER A 60 -4.99 6.75 -17.92
C SER A 60 -3.51 7.11 -17.78
N SER A 61 -3.12 8.25 -18.33
CA SER A 61 -1.78 8.80 -18.17
C SER A 61 -1.89 9.86 -17.11
N LEU A 62 -1.25 9.60 -15.98
CA LEU A 62 -0.96 10.59 -14.94
C LEU A 62 0.05 11.59 -15.52
N THR A 63 -0.33 12.32 -16.58
CA THR A 63 0.48 13.39 -17.13
C THR A 63 0.48 14.49 -16.08
N MET A 64 1.67 14.82 -15.55
CA MET A 64 1.88 15.87 -14.54
C MET A 64 1.21 17.21 -14.87
N THR A 65 0.79 17.41 -16.11
CA THR A 65 0.04 18.58 -16.61
C THR A 65 -1.41 18.69 -16.15
N MET A 66 -2.01 17.66 -15.51
CA MET A 66 -3.39 17.72 -14.97
C MET A 66 -3.48 17.56 -13.45
N TYR A 67 -2.36 17.62 -12.75
CA TYR A 67 -2.34 17.61 -11.28
C TYR A 67 -2.65 19.02 -10.76
N ASN A 68 -3.81 19.19 -10.13
CA ASN A 68 -4.24 20.44 -9.50
C ASN A 68 -4.35 20.27 -7.98
N ASP A 69 -4.45 21.38 -7.24
CA ASP A 69 -4.48 21.37 -5.77
C ASP A 69 -5.68 20.59 -5.21
N ASP A 70 -6.80 20.55 -5.95
CA ASP A 70 -8.00 19.79 -5.57
C ASP A 70 -7.75 18.27 -5.65
N LYS A 71 -7.07 17.80 -6.70
CA LYS A 71 -6.61 16.41 -6.82
C LYS A 71 -5.59 16.05 -5.75
N ALA A 72 -4.61 16.92 -5.51
CA ALA A 72 -3.65 16.74 -4.44
C ALA A 72 -4.36 16.57 -3.09
N THR A 73 -5.36 17.39 -2.83
CA THR A 73 -6.15 17.37 -1.60
C THR A 73 -6.99 16.09 -1.50
N PHE A 74 -7.69 15.70 -2.57
CA PHE A 74 -8.48 14.47 -2.58
C PHE A 74 -7.61 13.24 -2.35
N VAL A 75 -6.51 13.09 -3.09
CA VAL A 75 -5.58 11.98 -2.94
C VAL A 75 -5.01 11.93 -1.51
N THR A 76 -4.56 13.08 -1.00
CA THR A 76 -4.02 13.17 0.38
C THR A 76 -5.05 12.79 1.44
N ARG A 77 -6.30 13.22 1.28
CA ARG A 77 -7.39 12.86 2.20
C ARG A 77 -7.73 11.38 2.09
N MET A 78 -7.88 10.83 0.89
CA MET A 78 -8.14 9.41 0.70
C MET A 78 -7.03 8.52 1.27
N LEU A 79 -5.76 8.90 1.07
CA LEU A 79 -4.63 8.17 1.62
C LEU A 79 -4.61 8.22 3.16
N SER A 80 -4.86 9.39 3.76
CA SER A 80 -4.75 9.57 5.21
C SER A 80 -5.99 9.12 5.99
N GLU A 81 -7.18 9.33 5.46
CA GLU A 81 -8.46 9.07 6.13
C GLU A 81 -8.98 7.64 5.88
N ARG A 82 -8.58 6.99 4.77
CA ARG A 82 -9.11 5.67 4.36
C ARG A 82 -8.00 4.63 4.21
N VAL A 83 -7.09 4.81 3.26
CA VAL A 83 -6.09 3.79 2.90
C VAL A 83 -5.16 3.42 4.07
N ALA A 84 -4.52 4.42 4.69
CA ALA A 84 -3.59 4.15 5.80
C ALA A 84 -4.28 3.52 7.03
N PRO A 85 -5.47 4.00 7.46
CA PRO A 85 -6.27 3.33 8.49
C PRO A 85 -6.64 1.88 8.15
N THR A 86 -7.06 1.59 6.91
CA THR A 86 -7.42 0.22 6.49
C THR A 86 -6.20 -0.70 6.52
N ILE A 87 -5.05 -0.27 5.99
CA ILE A 87 -3.78 -1.03 6.08
C ILE A 87 -3.40 -1.29 7.54
N THR A 88 -3.53 -0.28 8.40
CA THR A 88 -3.25 -0.43 9.83
C THR A 88 -4.16 -1.49 10.48
N SER A 89 -5.44 -1.50 10.12
CA SER A 89 -6.42 -2.48 10.60
C SER A 89 -6.13 -3.90 10.11
N ILE A 90 -5.62 -4.06 8.89
CA ILE A 90 -5.16 -5.35 8.33
C ILE A 90 -3.95 -5.85 9.12
N VAL A 91 -2.91 -5.01 9.27
CA VAL A 91 -1.65 -5.39 9.93
C VAL A 91 -1.90 -5.81 11.39
N LYS A 92 -2.81 -5.13 12.09
CA LYS A 92 -3.22 -5.47 13.47
C LYS A 92 -3.84 -6.86 13.63
N GLN A 93 -4.24 -7.53 12.55
CA GLN A 93 -4.75 -8.92 12.62
C GLN A 93 -3.64 -9.95 12.87
N TYR A 94 -2.37 -9.58 12.60
CA TYR A 94 -1.20 -10.45 12.72
C TYR A 94 -0.42 -10.17 14.00
N SER A 95 0.35 -11.16 14.47
CA SER A 95 1.12 -11.04 15.71
C SER A 95 2.18 -9.93 15.61
N ALA A 96 2.54 -9.34 16.75
CA ALA A 96 3.59 -8.33 16.81
C ALA A 96 4.94 -8.85 16.28
N GLU A 97 5.23 -10.14 16.49
CA GLU A 97 6.41 -10.81 15.94
C GLU A 97 6.38 -10.81 14.40
N ALA A 98 5.27 -11.24 13.79
CA ALA A 98 5.14 -11.23 12.33
C ALA A 98 5.28 -9.81 11.76
N GLN A 99 4.69 -8.82 12.42
CA GLN A 99 4.82 -7.42 12.02
C GLN A 99 6.29 -6.95 12.06
N ALA A 100 7.02 -7.28 13.13
CA ALA A 100 8.44 -6.93 13.26
C ALA A 100 9.30 -7.62 12.19
N THR A 101 9.07 -8.91 11.92
CA THR A 101 9.78 -9.65 10.87
C THR A 101 9.51 -9.05 9.49
N SER A 102 8.25 -8.74 9.16
CA SER A 102 7.91 -8.09 7.89
C SER A 102 8.53 -6.71 7.76
N GLN A 103 8.57 -5.91 8.84
CA GLN A 103 9.23 -4.62 8.83
C GLN A 103 10.73 -4.74 8.58
N GLN A 104 11.40 -5.71 9.21
CA GLN A 104 12.81 -5.97 8.98
C GLN A 104 13.07 -6.40 7.52
N TYR A 105 12.21 -7.26 6.97
CA TYR A 105 12.32 -7.66 5.57
C TYR A 105 12.21 -6.47 4.60
N VAL A 106 11.29 -5.53 4.84
CA VAL A 106 11.19 -4.29 4.05
C VAL A 106 12.46 -3.44 4.18
N LEU A 107 13.01 -3.34 5.39
CA LEU A 107 14.26 -2.60 5.65
C LEU A 107 15.46 -3.24 4.96
N ASP A 108 15.50 -4.56 4.79
CA ASP A 108 16.65 -5.25 4.20
C ASP A 108 16.59 -5.26 2.66
N TYR A 109 15.39 -5.41 2.09
CA TYR A 109 15.22 -5.68 0.65
C TYR A 109 14.57 -4.54 -0.15
N TYR A 110 13.89 -3.60 0.52
CA TYR A 110 13.10 -2.54 -0.11
C TYR A 110 13.44 -1.15 0.43
N VAL A 111 14.70 -0.91 0.79
CA VAL A 111 15.19 0.40 1.27
C VAL A 111 14.83 1.55 0.32
N SER A 112 14.84 1.30 -0.99
CA SER A 112 14.47 2.29 -2.02
C SER A 112 13.04 2.80 -1.88
N GLU A 113 12.14 1.96 -1.39
CA GLU A 113 10.71 2.25 -1.25
C GLU A 113 10.39 2.97 0.07
N MET A 114 11.38 3.08 0.98
CA MET A 114 11.18 3.77 2.25
C MET A 114 11.32 5.29 2.10
N PRO A 115 10.53 6.07 2.88
CA PRO A 115 10.73 7.51 3.00
C PRO A 115 12.17 7.83 3.38
N PRO A 116 12.79 8.89 2.80
CA PRO A 116 14.20 9.21 3.05
C PRO A 116 14.56 9.35 4.53
N ASN A 117 13.63 9.86 5.36
CA ASN A 117 13.79 10.02 6.80
C ASN A 117 13.66 8.72 7.62
N LYS A 118 13.27 7.60 6.98
CA LYS A 118 13.12 6.28 7.60
C LYS A 118 14.12 5.25 7.06
N ARG A 119 14.95 5.63 6.09
CA ARG A 119 16.01 4.76 5.60
C ARG A 119 17.09 4.64 6.67
N PRO A 120 17.62 3.44 6.93
CA PRO A 120 18.81 3.31 7.76
C PRO A 120 19.95 4.10 7.12
N VAL A 121 20.61 4.95 7.92
CA VAL A 121 21.81 5.68 7.47
C VAL A 121 22.88 4.63 7.22
N VAL A 122 23.17 4.34 5.94
CA VAL A 122 24.32 3.53 5.58
C VAL A 122 25.55 4.36 5.94
N VAL A 123 26.13 4.10 7.10
CA VAL A 123 27.48 4.55 7.41
C VAL A 123 28.39 3.73 6.50
N VAL A 124 28.70 4.28 5.33
CA VAL A 124 29.76 3.72 4.49
C VAL A 124 31.03 3.89 5.30
N ALA A 125 31.50 2.80 5.91
CA ALA A 125 32.85 2.74 6.42
C ALA A 125 33.75 2.88 5.19
N SER A 126 34.22 4.10 4.94
CA SER A 126 35.33 4.36 4.04
C SER A 126 36.53 3.61 4.63
N GLY A 127 36.73 2.38 4.18
CA GLY A 127 38.00 1.68 4.32
C GLY A 127 39.01 2.43 3.47
N GLU A 128 39.70 3.38 4.09
CA GLU A 128 40.98 3.86 3.57
C GLU A 128 41.97 2.69 3.66
N ALA A 129 42.45 2.27 2.50
CA ALA A 129 43.53 1.31 2.31
C ALA A 129 44.90 1.97 2.56
#